data_AF-A0A4R8D1H4-F1
#
_entry.id   AF-A0A4R8D1H4-F1
#
_cell.length_a   1.000
_cell.length_b   1.000
_cell.length_c   1.000
_cell.angle_alpha   90.00
_cell.angle_beta   90.00
_cell.angle_gamma   90.00
#
_symmetry.space_group_name_H-M   'P 1'
#
loop_
_entity.id
_entity.type
_entity.pdbx_description
1 polymer ?
#
loop_
_entity_poly.entity_id
_entity_poly.type
_entity_poly.pdbx_seq_one_letter_code
_entity_poly.pdbx_strand_id
1 'polypeptide(L)'
;MIGGGVIGLIVIGLLVFLGIRAFGGDDEPTTQPTTTEQPTGQPTGQPTGEPTGNPTTSTSGGPGQNGELGNATGQAKTATDKLQGLGFGCSDLFNTGQGAHRGCFKTDGRKGAEAIFQFQSDGTIIAVRLQAEDDDNFNNAQVAFDQLLQALGNDTFGADQVKKVQDAVKTGQRSDEVGTTWGEFQLSNQGQSVRLSGHKSGEDSLDLPDQSFDTTQAQLVTALKAKGYVCTTSCKKDVGKYGYQRVFFYASSGKGIKDIEISASGEAGDAKKALPAALGDAFGALKGGNVEAVKAYVEAHNDGKPYSAYVGGWKVEISGNSSASYTSQQVSIEYESFYA
;
A
#
# COMPACT_ATOMS: atom_id res chain seq x y z
N MET A 1 -31.43 30.91 42.24
CA MET A 1 -32.35 31.10 41.09
C MET A 1 -31.49 31.46 39.90
N ILE A 2 -30.85 30.47 39.25
CA ILE A 2 -31.26 29.91 37.93
C ILE A 2 -31.36 31.06 36.90
N GLY A 3 -30.44 31.26 35.96
CA GLY A 3 -29.73 30.29 35.12
C GLY A 3 -30.42 30.22 33.76
N GLY A 4 -29.75 30.62 32.67
CA GLY A 4 -30.33 30.58 31.33
C GLY A 4 -29.48 31.25 30.25
N GLY A 5 -28.26 30.75 30.04
CA GLY A 5 -27.42 31.10 28.89
C GLY A 5 -27.76 30.21 27.70
N VAL A 6 -28.01 30.85 26.55
CA VAL A 6 -28.43 30.24 25.28
C VAL A 6 -27.31 29.39 24.68
N ILE A 7 -27.57 28.11 24.45
CA ILE A 7 -26.73 27.20 23.66
C ILE A 7 -27.10 27.39 22.19
N GLY A 8 -26.18 27.98 21.43
CA GLY A 8 -26.24 28.01 19.97
C GLY A 8 -25.81 26.67 19.39
N LEU A 9 -26.76 25.91 18.86
CA LEU A 9 -26.54 24.71 18.05
C LEU A 9 -25.97 25.11 16.68
N ILE A 10 -24.69 24.82 16.47
CA ILE A 10 -24.09 24.81 15.14
C ILE A 10 -24.45 23.47 14.48
N VAL A 11 -25.43 23.52 13.59
CA VAL A 11 -25.77 22.44 12.65
C VAL A 11 -24.82 22.58 11.46
N ILE A 12 -23.87 21.65 11.33
CA ILE A 12 -23.02 21.55 10.15
C ILE A 12 -23.83 20.84 9.06
N GLY A 13 -24.14 21.61 8.01
CA GLY A 13 -24.92 21.20 6.86
C GLY A 13 -24.19 20.17 5.99
N LEU A 14 -24.96 19.16 5.60
CA LEU A 14 -24.69 18.17 4.56
C LEU A 14 -24.52 18.88 3.20
N LEU A 15 -23.33 18.78 2.60
CA LEU A 15 -23.13 19.20 1.21
C LEU A 15 -23.42 18.04 0.26
N VAL A 16 -24.62 18.07 -0.32
CA VAL A 16 -25.02 17.31 -1.50
C VAL A 16 -24.56 18.08 -2.74
N PHE A 17 -23.60 17.55 -3.48
CA PHE A 17 -23.28 18.05 -4.82
C PHE A 17 -24.22 17.40 -5.85
N LEU A 18 -25.10 18.21 -6.43
CA LEU A 18 -25.84 17.95 -7.65
C LEU A 18 -25.01 18.47 -8.84
N GLY A 19 -24.56 17.56 -9.71
CA GLY A 19 -23.94 17.88 -10.99
C GLY A 19 -24.87 17.56 -12.15
N ILE A 20 -25.40 18.60 -12.78
CA ILE A 20 -26.25 18.55 -13.97
C ILE A 20 -25.43 18.13 -15.19
N ARG A 21 -25.90 17.08 -15.89
CA ARG A 21 -25.53 16.75 -17.28
C ARG A 21 -26.23 17.72 -18.22
N ALA A 22 -25.49 18.41 -19.08
CA ALA A 22 -25.92 18.81 -20.42
C ALA A 22 -24.80 19.57 -21.14
N PHE A 23 -24.13 18.94 -22.10
CA PHE A 23 -23.80 19.52 -23.41
C PHE A 23 -23.63 18.35 -24.38
N GLY A 24 -24.44 18.36 -25.44
CA GLY A 24 -24.41 17.39 -26.52
C GLY A 24 -23.46 17.80 -27.64
N GLY A 25 -23.25 16.88 -28.57
CA GLY A 25 -22.55 17.07 -29.83
C GLY A 25 -22.48 15.75 -30.57
N ASP A 26 -23.42 15.56 -31.48
CA ASP A 26 -23.54 14.43 -32.42
C ASP A 26 -22.34 14.39 -33.38
N ASP A 27 -21.83 13.18 -33.68
CA ASP A 27 -21.21 12.87 -34.97
C ASP A 27 -21.34 11.36 -35.27
N GLU A 28 -21.91 11.08 -36.44
CA GLU A 28 -22.20 9.76 -37.01
C GLU A 28 -20.93 8.96 -37.41
N PRO A 29 -21.02 7.62 -37.53
CA PRO A 29 -19.91 6.78 -37.96
C PRO A 29 -19.87 6.64 -39.49
N THR A 30 -18.71 6.89 -40.12
CA THR A 30 -18.51 6.46 -41.51
C THR A 30 -17.17 5.75 -41.73
N THR A 31 -17.32 4.54 -42.29
CA THR A 31 -16.46 3.85 -43.25
C THR A 31 -15.04 3.41 -42.87
N GLN A 32 -14.97 2.12 -42.56
CA GLN A 32 -13.92 1.15 -42.89
C GLN A 32 -13.23 1.39 -44.24
N PRO A 33 -11.90 1.16 -44.30
CA PRO A 33 -11.31 0.47 -45.44
C PRO A 33 -10.61 -0.82 -45.02
N THR A 34 -11.05 -1.92 -45.62
CA THR A 34 -10.28 -3.14 -45.85
C THR A 34 -9.05 -2.83 -46.70
N THR A 35 -7.87 -3.33 -46.33
CA THR A 35 -6.88 -3.83 -47.30
C THR A 35 -5.86 -4.72 -46.62
N THR A 36 -5.76 -5.91 -47.20
CA THR A 36 -4.84 -7.01 -46.92
C THR A 36 -3.52 -6.72 -47.61
N GLU A 37 -2.40 -6.64 -46.89
CA GLU A 37 -1.07 -6.85 -47.47
C GLU A 37 -0.19 -7.69 -46.53
N GLN A 38 0.13 -8.88 -47.01
CA GLN A 38 1.00 -9.87 -46.39
C GLN A 38 2.44 -9.64 -46.89
N PRO A 39 3.44 -9.40 -46.02
CA PRO A 39 4.82 -9.43 -46.46
C PRO A 39 5.29 -10.88 -46.57
N THR A 40 5.51 -11.34 -47.80
CA THR A 40 6.31 -12.53 -48.09
C THR A 40 7.77 -12.10 -48.17
N GLY A 41 8.53 -12.36 -47.11
CA GLY A 41 9.95 -12.05 -47.02
C GLY A 41 10.63 -13.00 -46.06
N GLN A 42 11.23 -14.05 -46.59
CA GLN A 42 12.01 -15.05 -45.87
C GLN A 42 13.40 -14.48 -45.53
N PRO A 43 13.82 -14.36 -44.26
CA PRO A 43 15.20 -14.04 -43.93
C PRO A 43 16.03 -15.33 -43.93
N THR A 44 16.83 -15.53 -44.97
CA THR A 44 17.95 -16.49 -44.96
C THR A 44 19.11 -15.85 -44.20
N GLY A 45 19.25 -16.21 -42.92
CA GLY A 45 20.38 -15.81 -42.09
C GLY A 45 20.34 -16.55 -40.76
N GLN A 46 21.11 -17.63 -40.67
CA GLN A 46 21.26 -18.44 -39.46
C GLN A 46 22.19 -17.73 -38.48
N PRO A 47 21.76 -17.33 -37.26
CA PRO A 47 22.67 -16.90 -36.22
C PRO A 47 23.18 -18.16 -35.49
N THR A 48 24.42 -18.53 -35.74
CA THR A 48 25.17 -19.45 -34.87
C THR A 48 25.64 -18.69 -33.64
N GLY A 49 24.87 -18.79 -32.56
CA GLY A 49 25.23 -18.35 -31.22
C GLY A 49 24.18 -18.86 -30.25
N GLU A 50 24.55 -19.78 -29.35
CA GLU A 50 23.69 -20.25 -28.27
C GLU A 50 23.29 -19.06 -27.38
N PRO A 51 21.99 -18.79 -27.16
CA PRO A 51 21.58 -17.89 -26.10
C PRO A 51 21.50 -18.72 -24.81
N THR A 52 22.54 -18.66 -23.97
CA THR A 52 22.41 -18.97 -22.54
C THR A 52 21.64 -17.83 -21.88
N GLY A 53 20.33 -17.87 -21.98
CA GLY A 53 19.43 -16.93 -21.32
C GLY A 53 18.07 -17.59 -21.17
N ASN A 54 17.68 -17.93 -19.94
CA ASN A 54 16.31 -18.33 -19.63
C ASN A 54 15.35 -17.28 -20.21
N PRO A 55 14.35 -17.66 -21.02
CA PRO A 55 13.29 -16.74 -21.39
C PRO A 55 12.42 -16.54 -20.15
N THR A 56 12.59 -15.41 -19.46
CA THR A 56 11.54 -14.89 -18.58
C THR A 56 10.31 -14.64 -19.45
N THR A 57 9.31 -15.49 -19.29
CA THR A 57 8.01 -15.34 -19.93
C THR A 57 7.44 -13.97 -19.56
N SER A 58 7.48 -13.04 -20.51
CA SER A 58 6.61 -11.87 -20.53
C SER A 58 5.17 -12.35 -20.69
N THR A 59 4.48 -12.53 -19.57
CA THR A 59 3.02 -12.62 -19.54
C THR A 59 2.45 -11.23 -19.33
N SER A 60 1.88 -10.70 -20.39
CA SER A 60 1.09 -9.47 -20.39
C SER A 60 -0.10 -9.56 -19.43
N GLY A 61 -0.20 -8.62 -18.48
CA GLY A 61 -1.47 -8.06 -17.98
C GLY A 61 -2.14 -8.77 -16.79
N GLY A 62 -1.89 -8.28 -15.57
CA GLY A 62 -2.70 -8.53 -14.37
C GLY A 62 -2.04 -7.97 -13.09
N PRO A 63 -2.80 -7.58 -12.03
CA PRO A 63 -2.24 -6.94 -10.85
C PRO A 63 -1.35 -7.90 -10.05
N GLY A 64 -0.14 -7.43 -9.72
CA GLY A 64 0.75 -7.97 -8.69
C GLY A 64 1.02 -9.47 -8.75
N GLN A 65 2.05 -9.91 -9.47
CA GLN A 65 2.65 -11.22 -9.25
C GLN A 65 3.26 -11.25 -7.83
N ASN A 66 2.48 -11.62 -6.81
CA ASN A 66 2.92 -11.94 -5.45
C ASN A 66 3.90 -10.97 -4.76
N GLY A 67 3.96 -9.69 -5.18
CA GLY A 67 4.95 -8.76 -4.65
C GLY A 67 6.36 -8.89 -5.24
N GLU A 68 6.56 -9.73 -6.25
CA GLU A 68 7.84 -9.89 -6.92
C GLU A 68 8.26 -8.59 -7.61
N LEU A 69 9.55 -8.26 -7.52
CA LEU A 69 10.10 -7.11 -8.20
C LEU A 69 10.13 -7.38 -9.70
N GLY A 70 9.31 -6.67 -10.45
CA GLY A 70 9.46 -6.64 -11.90
C GLY A 70 10.69 -5.82 -12.30
N ASN A 71 11.02 -5.89 -13.58
CA ASN A 71 12.17 -5.18 -14.13
C ASN A 71 12.02 -3.67 -13.90
N ALA A 72 13.06 -3.07 -13.33
CA ALA A 72 13.20 -1.62 -13.22
C ALA A 72 14.50 -1.18 -13.90
N THR A 73 14.48 0.00 -14.48
CA THR A 73 15.64 0.68 -15.07
C THR A 73 15.80 2.07 -14.43
N GLY A 74 16.78 2.86 -14.89
CA GLY A 74 16.89 4.27 -14.57
C GLY A 74 16.90 4.61 -13.06
N GLN A 75 16.11 5.62 -12.70
CA GLN A 75 15.98 6.12 -11.32
C GLN A 75 15.39 5.05 -10.40
N ALA A 76 14.33 4.37 -10.85
CA ALA A 76 13.63 3.34 -10.09
C ALA A 76 14.57 2.19 -9.67
N LYS A 77 15.43 1.72 -10.59
CA LYS A 77 16.44 0.71 -10.26
C LYS A 77 17.43 1.22 -9.22
N THR A 78 17.99 2.41 -9.44
CA THR A 78 19.00 2.98 -8.53
C THR A 78 18.43 3.19 -7.13
N ALA A 79 17.21 3.72 -7.03
CA ALA A 79 16.50 3.88 -5.76
C ALA A 79 16.25 2.53 -5.08
N THR A 80 15.79 1.52 -5.83
CA THR A 80 15.57 0.16 -5.30
C THR A 80 16.87 -0.43 -4.74
N ASP A 81 17.96 -0.38 -5.51
CA ASP A 81 19.25 -0.95 -5.09
C ASP A 81 19.79 -0.25 -3.83
N LYS A 82 19.66 1.08 -3.73
CA LYS A 82 20.04 1.86 -2.54
C LYS A 82 19.20 1.50 -1.32
N LEU A 83 17.88 1.42 -1.47
CA LEU A 83 16.97 1.06 -0.39
C LEU A 83 17.23 -0.38 0.10
N GLN A 84 17.44 -1.34 -0.81
CA GLN A 84 17.83 -2.70 -0.44
C GLN A 84 19.19 -2.74 0.26
N GLY A 85 20.15 -1.92 -0.18
CA GLY A 85 21.44 -1.75 0.51
C GLY A 85 21.30 -1.19 1.94
N LEU A 86 20.23 -0.46 2.24
CA LEU A 86 19.87 0.01 3.58
C LEU A 86 19.04 -1.01 4.38
N GLY A 87 18.76 -2.19 3.81
CA GLY A 87 18.03 -3.29 4.42
C GLY A 87 16.51 -3.21 4.26
N PHE A 88 15.99 -2.50 3.26
CA PHE A 88 14.56 -2.49 2.95
C PHE A 88 14.17 -3.73 2.13
N GLY A 89 13.04 -4.34 2.48
CA GLY A 89 12.36 -5.30 1.63
C GLY A 89 11.50 -4.57 0.61
N CYS A 90 11.76 -4.77 -0.68
CA CYS A 90 11.02 -4.12 -1.75
C CYS A 90 10.09 -5.11 -2.45
N SER A 91 8.92 -4.65 -2.84
CA SER A 91 7.89 -5.42 -3.56
C SER A 91 7.08 -4.51 -4.48
N ASP A 92 6.53 -5.08 -5.56
CA ASP A 92 5.67 -4.35 -6.49
C ASP A 92 4.19 -4.61 -6.17
N LEU A 93 3.40 -3.55 -6.04
CA LEU A 93 1.94 -3.64 -6.02
C LEU A 93 1.44 -4.06 -7.42
N PHE A 94 2.01 -3.43 -8.45
CA PHE A 94 1.86 -3.84 -9.84
C PHE A 94 3.11 -3.46 -10.63
N ASN A 95 3.34 -4.17 -11.72
CA ASN A 95 4.38 -3.85 -12.69
C ASN A 95 3.84 -4.18 -14.10
N THR A 96 3.64 -3.16 -14.92
CA THR A 96 2.98 -3.27 -16.23
C THR A 96 3.78 -2.52 -17.30
N GLY A 97 3.35 -2.65 -18.56
CA GLY A 97 3.97 -1.89 -19.66
C GLY A 97 3.81 -0.37 -19.56
N GLN A 98 2.86 0.13 -18.75
CA GLN A 98 2.66 1.57 -18.51
C GLN A 98 3.60 2.10 -17.41
N GLY A 99 4.14 1.21 -16.58
CA GLY A 99 4.87 1.56 -15.38
C GLY A 99 4.53 0.63 -14.22
N ALA A 100 5.06 0.98 -13.06
CA ALA A 100 4.97 0.17 -11.86
C ALA A 100 4.77 1.02 -10.61
N HIS A 101 4.25 0.36 -9.58
CA HIS A 101 4.11 0.89 -8.23
C HIS A 101 4.89 0.00 -7.29
N ARG A 102 5.92 0.56 -6.65
CA ARG A 102 6.85 -0.16 -5.79
C ARG A 102 6.85 0.40 -4.39
N GLY A 103 6.86 -0.50 -3.41
CA GLY A 103 7.01 -0.19 -2.00
C GLY A 103 8.23 -0.89 -1.45
N CYS A 104 9.07 -0.12 -0.76
CA CYS A 104 10.20 -0.62 -0.01
C CYS A 104 9.97 -0.33 1.46
N PHE A 105 9.93 -1.38 2.27
CA PHE A 105 9.53 -1.32 3.67
C PHE A 105 10.65 -1.82 4.58
N LYS A 106 10.80 -1.17 5.72
CA LYS A 106 11.70 -1.60 6.79
C LYS A 106 11.01 -1.35 8.12
N THR A 107 10.77 -2.42 8.87
CA THR A 107 10.07 -2.39 10.14
C THR A 107 10.89 -3.06 11.22
N ASP A 108 10.97 -2.45 12.39
CA ASP A 108 11.62 -2.97 13.59
C ASP A 108 10.81 -2.57 14.84
N GLY A 109 9.93 -3.48 15.28
CA GLY A 109 9.00 -3.23 16.38
C GLY A 109 8.11 -2.02 16.13
N ARG A 110 8.32 -0.95 16.90
CA ARG A 110 7.57 0.31 16.81
C ARG A 110 8.26 1.38 15.95
N LYS A 111 9.24 0.96 15.15
CA LYS A 111 9.99 1.79 14.24
C LYS A 111 9.73 1.30 12.83
N GLY A 112 9.48 2.23 11.93
CA GLY A 112 9.14 1.91 10.55
C GLY A 112 9.70 2.95 9.63
N ALA A 113 10.08 2.53 8.44
CA ALA A 113 10.27 3.43 7.32
C ALA A 113 9.75 2.77 6.05
N GLU A 114 9.10 3.55 5.21
CA GLU A 114 8.57 3.10 3.93
C GLU A 114 8.85 4.15 2.84
N ALA A 115 9.31 3.65 1.69
CA ALA A 115 9.45 4.42 0.47
C ALA A 115 8.56 3.78 -0.59
N ILE A 116 7.49 4.48 -0.96
CA ILE A 116 6.58 4.09 -2.02
C ILE A 116 6.81 5.04 -3.18
N PHE A 117 6.91 4.49 -4.39
CA PHE A 117 7.11 5.28 -5.58
C PHE A 117 6.50 4.62 -6.80
N GLN A 118 6.01 5.47 -7.70
CA GLN A 118 5.56 5.06 -9.03
C GLN A 118 6.56 5.50 -10.07
N PHE A 119 6.76 4.66 -11.09
CA PHE A 119 7.69 4.94 -12.17
C PHE A 119 7.17 4.46 -13.52
N GLN A 120 7.54 5.20 -14.57
CA GLN A 120 7.25 4.86 -15.96
C GLN A 120 8.11 3.67 -16.42
N SER A 121 7.80 3.10 -17.58
CA SER A 121 8.49 1.92 -18.12
C SER A 121 9.99 2.14 -18.43
N ASP A 122 10.43 3.39 -18.57
CA ASP A 122 11.85 3.75 -18.70
C ASP A 122 12.58 3.83 -17.34
N GLY A 123 11.85 3.72 -16.24
CA GLY A 123 12.36 3.81 -14.88
C GLY A 123 12.41 5.22 -14.31
N THR A 124 11.84 6.22 -14.99
CA THR A 124 11.65 7.57 -14.46
C THR A 124 10.62 7.56 -13.33
N ILE A 125 11.01 8.03 -12.14
CA ILE A 125 10.09 8.14 -10.99
C ILE A 125 9.21 9.38 -11.16
N ILE A 126 7.90 9.21 -10.99
CA ILE A 126 6.89 10.25 -11.22
C ILE A 126 6.07 10.60 -9.98
N ALA A 127 6.02 9.71 -8.98
CA ALA A 127 5.32 9.98 -7.72
C ALA A 127 6.02 9.26 -6.57
N VAL A 128 6.02 9.87 -5.38
CA VAL A 128 6.66 9.32 -4.18
C VAL A 128 5.81 9.55 -2.93
N ARG A 129 5.85 8.59 -1.99
CA ARG A 129 5.53 8.75 -0.57
C ARG A 129 6.68 8.19 0.25
N LEU A 130 7.29 9.03 1.06
CA LEU A 130 8.31 8.64 2.02
C LEU A 130 7.75 8.82 3.42
N GLN A 131 7.90 7.84 4.28
CA GLN A 131 7.47 7.93 5.67
C GLN A 131 8.49 7.25 6.58
N ALA A 132 8.72 7.84 7.73
CA ALA A 132 9.46 7.22 8.82
C ALA A 132 8.78 7.51 10.15
N GLU A 133 8.76 6.49 11.01
CA GLU A 133 8.12 6.49 12.31
C GLU A 133 9.07 5.90 13.36
N ASP A 134 9.12 6.52 14.53
CA ASP A 134 9.77 5.97 15.73
C ASP A 134 8.97 6.43 16.95
N ASP A 135 8.16 5.53 17.49
CA ASP A 135 7.34 5.76 18.68
C ASP A 135 8.17 5.96 19.96
N ASP A 136 9.44 5.55 19.97
CA ASP A 136 10.30 5.62 21.14
C ASP A 136 11.10 6.93 21.19
N ASN A 137 11.43 7.52 20.03
CA ASN A 137 12.23 8.75 19.96
C ASN A 137 12.05 9.55 18.65
N PHE A 138 11.49 10.76 18.78
CA PHE A 138 11.30 11.72 17.69
C PHE A 138 12.57 11.97 16.83
N ASN A 139 13.75 12.09 17.44
CA ASN A 139 14.97 12.41 16.70
C ASN A 139 15.36 11.28 15.72
N ASN A 140 14.99 10.03 16.04
CA ASN A 140 15.30 8.88 15.20
C ASN A 140 14.39 8.79 13.98
N ALA A 141 13.12 9.18 14.10
CA ALA A 141 12.20 9.24 12.95
C ALA A 141 12.72 10.19 11.87
N GLN A 142 13.24 11.36 12.27
CA GLN A 142 13.88 12.31 11.33
C GLN A 142 15.14 11.73 10.68
N VAL A 143 16.00 11.02 11.44
CA VAL A 143 17.21 10.40 10.89
C VAL A 143 16.85 9.31 9.87
N ALA A 144 15.87 8.46 10.17
CA ALA A 144 15.40 7.44 9.24
C ALA A 144 14.75 8.07 7.99
N PHE A 145 13.96 9.12 8.16
CA PHE A 145 13.39 9.89 7.06
C PHE A 145 14.48 10.51 6.17
N ASP A 146 15.50 11.14 6.76
CA ASP A 146 16.62 11.73 6.03
C ASP A 146 17.39 10.68 5.20
N GLN A 147 17.56 9.47 5.73
CA GLN A 147 18.17 8.36 5.01
C GLN A 147 17.33 7.93 3.80
N LEU A 148 16.00 7.80 3.96
CA LEU A 148 15.08 7.52 2.84
C LEU A 148 15.16 8.61 1.77
N LEU A 149 15.03 9.86 2.22
CA LEU A 149 15.01 11.03 1.35
C LEU A 149 16.29 11.14 0.54
N GLN A 150 17.46 10.83 1.13
CA GLN A 150 18.72 10.84 0.41
C GLN A 150 18.87 9.65 -0.55
N ALA A 151 18.40 8.45 -0.14
CA ALA A 151 18.49 7.24 -0.95
C ALA A 151 17.70 7.36 -2.26
N LEU A 152 16.47 7.87 -2.17
CA LEU A 152 15.59 8.03 -3.32
C LEU A 152 15.79 9.40 -4.00
N GLY A 153 15.89 10.45 -3.21
CA GLY A 153 15.73 11.83 -3.66
C GLY A 153 16.87 12.39 -4.49
N ASN A 154 18.12 12.08 -4.13
CA ASN A 154 19.29 12.67 -4.79
C ASN A 154 19.29 12.43 -6.31
N ASP A 155 18.89 11.24 -6.75
CA ASP A 155 18.85 10.88 -8.18
C ASP A 155 17.48 11.16 -8.81
N THR A 156 16.43 11.31 -8.00
CA THR A 156 15.05 11.52 -8.48
C THR A 156 14.75 12.99 -8.72
N PHE A 157 15.01 13.83 -7.70
CA PHE A 157 14.65 15.25 -7.72
C PHE A 157 15.87 16.19 -7.55
N GLY A 158 17.05 15.65 -7.23
CA GLY A 158 18.31 16.40 -7.11
C GLY A 158 18.66 16.84 -5.68
N ALA A 159 19.97 16.90 -5.38
CA ALA A 159 20.48 17.17 -4.04
C ALA A 159 20.01 18.52 -3.45
N ASP A 160 19.88 19.56 -4.28
CA ASP A 160 19.37 20.86 -3.81
C ASP A 160 17.91 20.78 -3.35
N GLN A 161 17.09 19.93 -3.98
CA GLN A 161 15.71 19.73 -3.57
C GLN A 161 15.63 18.83 -2.33
N VAL A 162 16.51 17.82 -2.19
CA VAL A 162 16.67 17.07 -0.91
C VAL A 162 16.89 18.07 0.22
N LYS A 163 17.84 18.99 0.02
CA LYS A 163 18.24 19.95 1.03
C LYS A 163 17.10 20.87 1.46
N LYS A 164 16.28 21.33 0.52
CA LYS A 164 15.08 22.14 0.83
C LYS A 164 14.09 21.38 1.71
N VAL A 165 13.79 20.12 1.39
CA VAL A 165 12.88 19.29 2.20
C VAL A 165 13.46 19.04 3.59
N GLN A 166 14.76 18.75 3.70
CA GLN A 166 15.44 18.60 4.99
C GLN A 166 15.36 19.86 5.85
N ASP A 167 15.52 21.03 5.22
CA ASP A 167 15.40 22.30 5.93
C ASP A 167 13.97 22.56 6.39
N ALA A 168 12.96 22.21 5.58
CA ALA A 168 11.55 22.27 5.99
C ALA A 168 11.25 21.37 7.20
N VAL A 169 11.74 20.12 7.20
CA VAL A 169 11.60 19.19 8.34
C VAL A 169 12.20 19.78 9.62
N LYS A 170 13.37 20.44 9.52
CA LYS A 170 14.07 21.07 10.66
C LYS A 170 13.36 22.28 11.23
N THR A 171 12.56 22.99 10.43
CA THR A 171 11.76 24.12 10.95
C THR A 171 10.67 23.67 11.93
N GLY A 172 10.34 22.38 11.95
CA GLY A 172 9.39 21.79 12.90
C GLY A 172 7.93 22.09 12.60
N GLN A 173 7.60 22.58 11.40
CA GLN A 173 6.21 22.78 11.01
C GLN A 173 5.48 21.45 10.88
N ARG A 174 4.24 21.40 11.39
CA ARG A 174 3.43 20.16 11.39
C ARG A 174 3.01 19.72 10.00
N SER A 175 2.79 20.69 9.11
CA SER A 175 2.46 20.48 7.71
C SER A 175 3.05 21.63 6.90
N ASP A 176 3.61 21.35 5.73
CA ASP A 176 4.19 22.36 4.85
C ASP A 176 4.09 21.92 3.38
N GLU A 177 4.05 22.90 2.46
CA GLU A 177 4.11 22.69 1.01
C GLU A 177 5.50 23.11 0.52
N VAL A 178 6.28 22.15 0.04
CA VAL A 178 7.65 22.38 -0.41
C VAL A 178 7.70 22.35 -1.94
N GLY A 179 7.64 23.53 -2.55
CA GLY A 179 7.80 23.70 -3.98
C GLY A 179 9.23 23.44 -4.44
N THR A 180 9.41 22.54 -5.41
CA THR A 180 10.71 22.21 -6.01
C THR A 180 10.69 22.33 -7.52
N THR A 181 11.85 22.21 -8.16
CA THR A 181 11.92 22.15 -9.63
C THR A 181 11.46 20.81 -10.19
N TRP A 182 11.34 19.77 -9.35
CA TRP A 182 10.84 18.46 -9.75
C TRP A 182 9.32 18.37 -9.64
N GLY A 183 8.75 18.98 -8.60
CA GLY A 183 7.35 18.84 -8.22
C GLY A 183 7.02 19.61 -6.95
N GLU A 184 5.75 19.56 -6.54
CA GLU A 184 5.32 20.04 -5.23
C GLU A 184 5.28 18.86 -4.25
N PHE A 185 5.79 19.07 -3.04
CA PHE A 185 5.70 18.10 -1.96
C PHE A 185 4.80 18.57 -0.84
N GLN A 186 3.97 17.67 -0.34
CA GLN A 186 3.26 17.81 0.92
C GLN A 186 4.06 17.13 2.02
N LEU A 187 4.57 17.92 2.96
CA LEU A 187 5.29 17.45 4.13
C LEU A 187 4.35 17.45 5.34
N SER A 188 4.36 16.36 6.12
CA SER A 188 3.76 16.31 7.46
C SER A 188 4.79 15.82 8.47
N ASN A 189 4.97 16.58 9.55
CA ASN A 189 5.88 16.25 10.64
C ASN A 189 5.12 16.28 11.97
N GLN A 190 4.86 15.11 12.54
CA GLN A 190 4.17 14.95 13.82
C GLN A 190 5.11 14.56 14.95
N GLY A 191 6.42 14.80 14.79
CA GLY A 191 7.46 14.43 15.74
C GLY A 191 7.83 12.95 15.64
N GLN A 192 6.93 12.07 16.04
CA GLN A 192 7.15 10.61 15.99
C GLN A 192 6.95 10.01 14.59
N SER A 193 6.36 10.77 13.66
CA SER A 193 6.14 10.40 12.26
C SER A 193 6.48 11.57 11.37
N VAL A 194 7.29 11.34 10.35
CA VAL A 194 7.59 12.28 9.27
C VAL A 194 7.16 11.65 7.95
N ARG A 195 6.32 12.34 7.19
CA ARG A 195 5.80 11.89 5.89
C ARG A 195 6.00 12.99 4.85
N LEU A 196 6.39 12.58 3.66
CA LEU A 196 6.47 13.41 2.46
C LEU A 196 5.75 12.70 1.32
N SER A 197 4.87 13.39 0.61
CA SER A 197 4.31 12.91 -0.65
C SER A 197 4.44 13.98 -1.73
N GLY A 198 4.58 13.57 -2.98
CA GLY A 198 4.60 14.50 -4.11
C GLY A 198 4.75 13.80 -5.44
N HIS A 199 4.41 14.52 -6.50
CA HIS A 199 4.47 14.06 -7.89
C HIS A 199 5.30 15.00 -8.74
N LYS A 200 5.85 14.46 -9.83
CA LYS A 200 6.66 15.20 -10.78
C LYS A 200 5.76 16.17 -11.56
N SER A 201 6.18 17.44 -11.69
CA SER A 201 5.41 18.46 -12.40
C SER A 201 5.11 18.03 -13.85
N GLY A 202 3.83 18.07 -14.22
CA GLY A 202 3.36 17.70 -15.55
C GLY A 202 3.15 16.20 -15.77
N GLU A 203 3.33 15.37 -14.74
CA GLU A 203 3.01 13.94 -14.75
C GLU A 203 1.86 13.66 -13.77
N ASP A 204 0.97 12.76 -14.15
CA ASP A 204 -0.06 12.23 -13.26
C ASP A 204 0.41 10.93 -12.60
N SER A 205 -0.11 10.64 -11.40
CA SER A 205 0.09 9.33 -10.79
C SER A 205 -0.57 8.24 -11.65
N LEU A 206 0.06 7.08 -11.72
CA LEU A 206 -0.53 5.88 -12.29
C LEU A 206 -1.75 5.47 -11.48
N ASP A 207 -2.79 5.03 -12.21
CA ASP A 207 -4.00 4.46 -11.61
C ASP A 207 -3.64 3.19 -10.82
N LEU A 208 -4.12 3.15 -9.58
CA LEU A 208 -4.04 1.94 -8.78
C LEU A 208 -5.14 0.96 -9.25
N PRO A 209 -4.80 -0.29 -9.61
CA PRO A 209 -5.80 -1.28 -10.00
C PRO A 209 -6.78 -1.51 -8.84
N ASP A 210 -8.08 -1.37 -9.06
CA ASP A 210 -9.08 -1.64 -8.03
C ASP A 210 -8.93 -3.07 -7.51
N GLN A 211 -8.89 -3.23 -6.18
CA GLN A 211 -8.69 -4.51 -5.55
C GLN A 211 -9.69 -4.68 -4.40
N SER A 212 -10.37 -5.82 -4.40
CA SER A 212 -11.30 -6.23 -3.34
C SER A 212 -11.41 -7.74 -3.27
N PHE A 213 -11.77 -8.27 -2.11
CA PHE A 213 -12.20 -9.65 -2.00
C PHE A 213 -13.62 -9.80 -2.53
N ASP A 214 -13.93 -10.89 -3.22
CA ASP A 214 -15.29 -11.20 -3.70
C ASP A 214 -16.28 -11.43 -2.56
N THR A 215 -15.75 -11.71 -1.36
CA THR A 215 -16.55 -11.89 -0.15
C THR A 215 -17.14 -10.57 0.29
N THR A 216 -18.46 -10.54 0.37
CA THR A 216 -19.21 -9.39 0.91
C THR A 216 -19.16 -9.36 2.44
N GLN A 217 -19.42 -8.18 3.01
CA GLN A 217 -19.57 -8.02 4.46
C GLN A 217 -20.59 -9.00 5.06
N ALA A 218 -21.75 -9.19 4.43
CA ALA A 218 -22.79 -10.10 4.95
C ALA A 218 -22.28 -11.55 5.02
N GLN A 219 -21.59 -12.02 3.98
CA GLN A 219 -21.03 -13.37 3.92
C GLN A 219 -19.96 -13.58 4.99
N LEU A 220 -19.04 -12.62 5.17
CA LEU A 220 -18.00 -12.72 6.19
C LEU A 220 -18.60 -12.72 7.61
N VAL A 221 -19.55 -11.83 7.90
CA VAL A 221 -20.24 -11.80 9.20
C VAL A 221 -20.94 -13.12 9.48
N THR A 222 -21.64 -13.70 8.49
CA THR A 222 -22.32 -14.99 8.65
C THR A 222 -21.31 -16.11 8.94
N ALA A 223 -20.19 -16.15 8.22
CA ALA A 223 -19.14 -17.14 8.44
C ALA A 223 -18.52 -17.01 9.83
N LEU A 224 -18.16 -15.81 10.27
CA LEU A 224 -17.56 -15.57 11.58
C LEU A 224 -18.54 -15.85 12.73
N LYS A 225 -19.83 -15.50 12.58
CA LYS A 225 -20.86 -15.88 13.58
C LYS A 225 -20.98 -17.40 13.71
N ALA A 226 -20.91 -18.15 12.61
CA ALA A 226 -20.90 -19.62 12.67
C ALA A 226 -19.66 -20.19 13.39
N LYS A 227 -18.57 -19.41 13.49
CA LYS A 227 -17.36 -19.73 14.28
C LYS A 227 -17.42 -19.24 15.74
N GLY A 228 -18.55 -18.66 16.15
CA GLY A 228 -18.80 -18.18 17.51
C GLY A 228 -18.30 -16.77 17.78
N TYR A 229 -18.05 -15.96 16.74
CA TYR A 229 -17.76 -14.54 16.93
C TYR A 229 -19.03 -13.73 17.20
N VAL A 230 -18.91 -12.75 18.09
CA VAL A 230 -19.90 -11.69 18.29
C VAL A 230 -19.54 -10.52 17.37
N CYS A 231 -20.38 -10.24 16.38
CA CYS A 231 -20.14 -9.20 15.38
C CYS A 231 -21.00 -7.96 15.61
N THR A 232 -20.34 -6.82 15.83
CA THR A 232 -20.91 -5.48 15.86
C THR A 232 -20.23 -4.61 14.79
N THR A 233 -19.42 -3.63 15.18
CA THR A 233 -18.52 -2.89 14.28
C THR A 233 -17.25 -3.68 13.92
N SER A 234 -16.94 -4.70 14.72
CA SER A 234 -15.96 -5.75 14.42
C SER A 234 -16.50 -7.08 14.94
N CYS A 235 -15.99 -8.19 14.43
CA CYS A 235 -16.27 -9.53 14.93
C CYS A 235 -15.23 -9.90 15.98
N LYS A 236 -15.66 -10.17 17.22
CA LYS A 236 -14.77 -10.53 18.33
C LYS A 236 -15.14 -11.85 18.97
N LYS A 237 -14.14 -12.54 19.52
CA LYS A 237 -14.29 -13.76 20.31
C LYS A 237 -13.32 -13.68 21.47
N ASP A 238 -13.81 -13.96 22.68
CA ASP A 238 -12.99 -13.91 23.90
C ASP A 238 -11.97 -15.05 23.91
N VAL A 239 -10.79 -14.75 24.44
CA VAL A 239 -9.64 -15.66 24.51
C VAL A 239 -9.08 -15.58 25.93
N GLY A 240 -9.08 -16.71 26.65
CA GLY A 240 -8.67 -16.72 28.04
C GLY A 240 -9.54 -15.81 28.92
N LYS A 241 -8.94 -15.25 29.98
CA LYS A 241 -9.68 -14.40 30.93
C LYS A 241 -9.80 -12.93 30.50
N TYR A 242 -8.79 -12.42 29.78
CA TYR A 242 -8.65 -11.00 29.44
C TYR A 242 -8.28 -10.74 27.98
N GLY A 243 -8.17 -11.78 27.16
CA GLY A 243 -7.77 -11.67 25.77
C GLY A 243 -8.94 -11.73 24.80
N TYR A 244 -8.64 -11.48 23.54
CA TYR A 244 -9.59 -11.60 22.43
C TYR A 244 -8.87 -11.96 21.13
N GLN A 245 -9.65 -12.47 20.18
CA GLN A 245 -9.35 -12.38 18.75
C GLN A 245 -10.42 -11.55 18.05
N ARG A 246 -10.00 -10.76 17.08
CA ARG A 246 -10.82 -9.78 16.36
C ARG A 246 -10.59 -9.92 14.87
N VAL A 247 -11.68 -9.79 14.12
CA VAL A 247 -11.67 -9.56 12.68
C VAL A 247 -12.47 -8.29 12.43
N PHE A 248 -11.79 -7.25 11.96
CA PHE A 248 -12.38 -6.00 11.51
C PHE A 248 -12.24 -5.91 10.00
N PHE A 249 -13.22 -5.31 9.33
CA PHE A 249 -13.19 -5.19 7.89
C PHE A 249 -14.08 -4.02 7.46
N TYR A 250 -13.74 -3.46 6.30
CA TYR A 250 -14.52 -2.42 5.65
C TYR A 250 -14.90 -2.84 4.23
N ALA A 251 -16.18 -2.62 3.90
CA ALA A 251 -16.73 -2.80 2.58
C ALA A 251 -17.81 -1.74 2.35
N SER A 252 -17.90 -1.20 1.13
CA SER A 252 -19.09 -0.45 0.73
C SER A 252 -20.28 -1.39 0.60
N SER A 253 -21.50 -0.89 0.78
CA SER A 253 -22.72 -1.73 0.72
C SER A 253 -22.82 -2.50 -0.59
N GLY A 254 -22.95 -3.83 -0.50
CA GLY A 254 -23.03 -4.72 -1.66
C GLY A 254 -21.72 -4.91 -2.43
N LYS A 255 -20.59 -4.39 -1.93
CA LYS A 255 -19.27 -4.54 -2.52
C LYS A 255 -18.42 -5.55 -1.75
N GLY A 256 -17.33 -5.95 -2.40
CA GLY A 256 -16.27 -6.72 -1.80
C GLY A 256 -15.56 -5.99 -0.67
N ILE A 257 -14.88 -6.74 0.19
CA ILE A 257 -14.07 -6.20 1.28
C ILE A 257 -12.79 -5.57 0.70
N LYS A 258 -12.46 -4.35 1.13
CA LYS A 258 -11.27 -3.57 0.69
C LYS A 258 -10.21 -3.38 1.77
N ASP A 259 -10.56 -3.71 3.00
CA ASP A 259 -9.69 -3.64 4.15
C ASP A 259 -10.15 -4.71 5.12
N ILE A 260 -9.21 -5.54 5.59
CA ILE A 260 -9.42 -6.48 6.67
C ILE A 260 -8.23 -6.47 7.62
N GLU A 261 -8.54 -6.32 8.91
CA GLU A 261 -7.60 -6.40 10.02
C GLU A 261 -7.96 -7.63 10.88
N ILE A 262 -6.98 -8.52 11.07
CA ILE A 262 -7.12 -9.72 11.89
C ILE A 262 -6.13 -9.61 13.03
N SER A 263 -6.61 -9.60 14.26
CA SER A 263 -5.78 -9.38 15.44
C SER A 263 -6.11 -10.32 16.58
N ALA A 264 -5.13 -10.61 17.42
CA ALA A 264 -5.30 -11.32 18.68
C ALA A 264 -4.44 -10.69 19.76
N SER A 265 -4.98 -10.64 20.97
CA SER A 265 -4.36 -9.95 22.09
C SER A 265 -4.73 -10.64 23.40
N GLY A 266 -3.80 -10.72 24.35
CA GLY A 266 -4.06 -11.32 25.67
C GLY A 266 -2.82 -11.91 26.32
N GLU A 267 -3.02 -12.86 27.24
CA GLU A 267 -1.94 -13.63 27.83
C GLU A 267 -1.14 -14.36 26.74
N ALA A 268 0.18 -14.36 26.84
CA ALA A 268 1.07 -14.76 25.74
C ALA A 268 0.79 -16.17 25.19
N GLY A 269 0.43 -17.13 26.06
CA GLY A 269 0.11 -18.49 25.66
C GLY A 269 -1.22 -18.62 24.89
N ASP A 270 -2.21 -17.80 25.25
CA ASP A 270 -3.53 -17.83 24.64
C ASP A 270 -3.55 -17.04 23.32
N ALA A 271 -2.95 -15.85 23.31
CA ALA A 271 -2.85 -14.99 22.12
C ALA A 271 -2.09 -15.69 20.97
N LYS A 272 -1.01 -16.42 21.28
CA LYS A 272 -0.25 -17.20 20.28
C LYS A 272 -1.08 -18.29 19.58
N LYS A 273 -2.11 -18.82 20.24
CA LYS A 273 -3.04 -19.80 19.65
C LYS A 273 -4.21 -19.11 18.92
N ALA A 274 -4.62 -17.95 19.43
CA ALA A 274 -5.76 -17.22 18.93
C ALA A 274 -5.52 -16.56 17.56
N LEU A 275 -4.32 -16.01 17.30
CA LEU A 275 -4.07 -15.40 15.99
C LEU A 275 -4.18 -16.41 14.83
N PRO A 276 -3.49 -17.58 14.85
CA PRO A 276 -3.65 -18.57 13.79
C PRO A 276 -5.10 -19.06 13.61
N ALA A 277 -5.86 -19.18 14.71
CA ALA A 277 -7.27 -19.55 14.64
C ALA A 277 -8.10 -18.46 13.95
N ALA A 278 -7.87 -17.19 14.27
CA ALA A 278 -8.57 -16.07 13.66
C ALA A 278 -8.21 -15.90 12.18
N LEU A 279 -6.94 -16.08 11.82
CA LEU A 279 -6.47 -16.10 10.43
C LEU A 279 -7.15 -17.25 9.66
N GLY A 280 -7.19 -18.45 10.23
CA GLY A 280 -7.87 -19.60 9.62
C GLY A 280 -9.37 -19.38 9.40
N ASP A 281 -10.06 -18.79 10.38
CA ASP A 281 -11.49 -18.48 10.27
C ASP A 281 -11.77 -17.37 9.24
N ALA A 282 -10.93 -16.33 9.17
CA ALA A 282 -11.07 -15.25 8.20
C ALA A 282 -10.73 -15.72 6.77
N PHE A 283 -9.55 -16.30 6.54
CA PHE A 283 -9.14 -16.80 5.23
C PHE A 283 -10.02 -17.95 4.73
N GLY A 284 -10.60 -18.75 5.62
CA GLY A 284 -11.58 -19.77 5.24
C GLY A 284 -12.91 -19.21 4.73
N ALA A 285 -13.19 -17.92 4.99
CA ALA A 285 -14.39 -17.23 4.54
C ALA A 285 -14.13 -16.35 3.29
N LEU A 286 -12.92 -15.81 3.15
CA LEU A 286 -12.52 -14.93 2.05
C LEU A 286 -12.42 -15.68 0.71
N LYS A 287 -12.69 -14.95 -0.37
CA LYS A 287 -12.69 -15.43 -1.77
C LYS A 287 -12.21 -14.30 -2.68
N GLY A 288 -11.62 -14.67 -3.82
CA GLY A 288 -11.10 -13.70 -4.79
C GLY A 288 -9.92 -12.90 -4.27
N GLY A 289 -9.59 -11.80 -4.95
CA GLY A 289 -8.57 -10.84 -4.51
C GLY A 289 -7.23 -11.47 -4.14
N ASN A 290 -6.76 -12.50 -4.85
CA ASN A 290 -5.50 -13.19 -4.54
C ASN A 290 -5.35 -13.68 -3.09
N VAL A 291 -6.46 -14.09 -2.45
CA VAL A 291 -6.49 -14.55 -1.05
C VAL A 291 -5.45 -15.63 -0.74
N GLU A 292 -5.20 -16.56 -1.67
CA GLU A 292 -4.21 -17.64 -1.46
C GLU A 292 -2.77 -17.10 -1.38
N ALA A 293 -2.43 -16.08 -2.18
CA ALA A 293 -1.11 -15.45 -2.12
C ALA A 293 -0.90 -14.70 -0.80
N VAL A 294 -1.92 -13.92 -0.40
CA VAL A 294 -1.90 -13.19 0.87
C VAL A 294 -1.81 -14.16 2.05
N LYS A 295 -2.62 -15.23 2.04
CA LYS A 295 -2.58 -16.29 3.06
C LYS A 295 -1.21 -16.95 3.15
N ALA A 296 -0.63 -17.35 2.02
CA ALA A 296 0.69 -17.97 1.98
C ALA A 296 1.78 -17.04 2.54
N TYR A 297 1.73 -15.75 2.20
CA TYR A 297 2.64 -14.75 2.77
C TYR A 297 2.49 -14.64 4.29
N VAL A 298 1.27 -14.55 4.81
CA VAL A 298 1.02 -14.44 6.25
C VAL A 298 1.48 -15.70 6.99
N GLU A 299 1.23 -16.89 6.44
CA GLU A 299 1.68 -18.16 7.01
C GLU A 299 3.21 -18.27 7.05
N ALA A 300 3.90 -17.78 6.01
CA ALA A 300 5.37 -17.75 5.95
C ALA A 300 6.00 -16.77 6.94
N HIS A 301 5.26 -15.76 7.39
CA HIS A 301 5.72 -14.67 8.27
C HIS A 301 5.05 -14.70 9.65
N ASN A 302 4.67 -15.88 10.13
CA ASN A 302 4.04 -16.09 11.44
C ASN A 302 5.08 -16.30 12.57
N ASP A 303 6.24 -15.64 12.51
CA ASP A 303 7.29 -15.75 13.52
C ASP A 303 7.19 -14.69 14.64
N GLY A 304 6.17 -13.83 14.56
CA GLY A 304 5.90 -12.75 15.52
C GLY A 304 6.72 -11.48 15.30
N LYS A 305 7.55 -11.42 14.25
CA LYS A 305 8.22 -10.19 13.83
C LYS A 305 7.30 -9.32 12.95
N PRO A 306 7.58 -8.02 12.85
CA PRO A 306 6.85 -7.16 11.94
C PRO A 306 7.34 -7.32 10.50
N TYR A 307 6.39 -7.27 9.56
CA TYR A 307 6.64 -7.34 8.12
C TYR A 307 5.67 -6.43 7.39
N SER A 308 6.14 -5.74 6.35
CA SER A 308 5.27 -5.03 5.41
C SER A 308 5.74 -5.34 3.99
N ALA A 309 4.79 -5.68 3.12
CA ALA A 309 5.06 -5.91 1.69
C ALA A 309 3.78 -5.69 0.88
N TYR A 310 3.95 -5.48 -0.42
CA TYR A 310 2.87 -5.69 -1.37
C TYR A 310 2.78 -7.18 -1.72
N VAL A 311 1.58 -7.74 -1.68
CA VAL A 311 1.33 -9.16 -1.98
C VAL A 311 0.02 -9.29 -2.74
N GLY A 312 0.08 -9.81 -3.97
CA GLY A 312 -1.12 -10.08 -4.76
C GLY A 312 -2.02 -8.85 -4.96
N GLY A 313 -1.45 -7.65 -5.07
CA GLY A 313 -2.20 -6.40 -5.23
C GLY A 313 -2.70 -5.77 -3.92
N TRP A 314 -2.25 -6.24 -2.76
CA TRP A 314 -2.58 -5.68 -1.44
C TRP A 314 -1.36 -5.16 -0.73
N LYS A 315 -1.50 -4.13 0.12
CA LYS A 315 -0.53 -3.88 1.19
C LYS A 315 -0.83 -4.85 2.33
N VAL A 316 0.14 -5.69 2.68
CA VAL A 316 0.03 -6.64 3.79
C VAL A 316 1.02 -6.24 4.87
N GLU A 317 0.50 -5.96 6.07
CA GLU A 317 1.28 -5.53 7.22
C GLU A 317 1.04 -6.47 8.40
N ILE A 318 2.09 -7.12 8.87
CA ILE A 318 2.10 -7.94 10.07
C ILE A 318 2.82 -7.11 11.13
N SER A 319 2.17 -6.91 12.27
CA SER A 319 2.74 -6.17 13.38
C SER A 319 2.39 -6.86 14.70
N GLY A 320 3.16 -6.56 15.73
CA GLY A 320 2.88 -7.08 17.04
C GLY A 320 3.90 -6.67 18.08
N ASN A 321 3.45 -6.77 19.33
CA ASN A 321 4.28 -6.59 20.49
C ASN A 321 4.07 -7.78 21.42
N SER A 322 5.16 -8.48 21.73
CA SER A 322 5.14 -9.67 22.57
C SER A 322 6.13 -9.50 23.73
N SER A 323 5.65 -9.77 24.94
CA SER A 323 6.44 -9.88 26.16
C SER A 323 6.24 -11.27 26.79
N ALA A 324 6.88 -11.53 27.93
CA ALA A 324 6.74 -12.80 28.63
C ALA A 324 5.31 -13.07 29.12
N SER A 325 4.53 -12.03 29.43
CA SER A 325 3.19 -12.14 30.01
C SER A 325 2.06 -11.76 29.05
N TYR A 326 2.37 -11.00 27.99
CA TYR A 326 1.36 -10.43 27.11
C TYR A 326 1.79 -10.50 25.65
N THR A 327 0.84 -10.69 24.75
CA THR A 327 1.08 -10.66 23.31
C THR A 327 -0.08 -9.96 22.64
N SER A 328 0.23 -9.06 21.72
CA SER A 328 -0.72 -8.43 20.79
C SER A 328 -0.14 -8.53 19.40
N GLN A 329 -0.86 -9.13 18.47
CA GLN A 329 -0.44 -9.28 17.08
C GLN A 329 -1.61 -8.94 16.16
N GLN A 330 -1.26 -8.42 15.00
CA GLN A 330 -2.19 -7.92 14.00
C GLN A 330 -1.66 -8.18 12.60
N VAL A 331 -2.56 -8.56 11.70
CA VAL A 331 -2.34 -8.63 10.26
C VAL A 331 -3.34 -7.68 9.61
N SER A 332 -2.85 -6.66 8.91
CA SER A 332 -3.63 -5.75 8.09
C SER A 332 -3.47 -6.12 6.62
N ILE A 333 -4.57 -6.17 5.88
CA ILE A 333 -4.60 -6.38 4.44
C ILE A 333 -5.45 -5.28 3.85
N GLU A 334 -4.78 -4.32 3.24
CA GLU A 334 -5.39 -3.04 2.85
C GLU A 334 -5.19 -2.77 1.36
N TYR A 335 -6.21 -2.18 0.76
CA TYR A 335 -6.10 -1.55 -0.54
C TYR A 335 -5.16 -0.35 -0.46
N GLU A 336 -4.10 -0.32 -1.28
CA GLU A 336 -3.22 0.84 -1.34
C GLU A 336 -3.99 2.06 -1.87
N SER A 337 -3.93 3.17 -1.15
CA SER A 337 -4.63 4.41 -1.48
C SER A 337 -3.68 5.55 -1.81
N PHE A 338 -2.43 5.25 -2.13
CA PHE A 338 -1.45 6.26 -2.51
C PHE A 338 -1.88 6.99 -3.78
N TYR A 339 -2.19 8.28 -3.60
CA TYR A 339 -2.24 9.29 -4.64
C TYR A 339 -1.34 10.44 -4.16
N ALA A 340 -0.45 10.90 -5.03
CA ALA A 340 0.44 12.03 -4.78
C ALA A 340 -0.09 13.36 -5.32
#